data_AF-H3BZD6-F1
#
_entry.id   AF-H3BZD6-F1
#
_cell.length_a   1.000
_cell.length_b   1.000
_cell.length_c   1.000
_cell.angle_alpha   90.00
_cell.angle_beta   90.00
_cell.angle_gamma   90.00
#
_symmetry.space_group_name_H-M   'P 1'
#
loop_
_entity.id
_entity.type
_entity.pdbx_description
1 polymer ?
#
loop_
_entity_poly.entity_id
_entity_poly.type
_entity_poly.pdbx_seq_one_letter_code
_entity_poly.pdbx_strand_id
1 'polypeptide(L)'
;MGIYMVFPICTGPITFLTPLVMVQTKKLRQPPNFILVSLAMAGLILVYFVFTVSIYSCLMAHFALGQMSCTIEGFTATLRGQVFLWSLVVLAIEKYIV
;
A
#
# COMPACT_ATOMS: atom_id res chain seq x y z
N MET A 1 16.91 -2.71 -13.57
CA MET A 1 17.00 -2.78 -12.10
C MET A 1 16.78 -1.42 -11.41
N GLY A 2 17.45 -0.32 -11.77
CA GLY A 2 17.25 0.96 -11.06
C GLY A 2 15.83 1.58 -11.16
N ILE A 3 15.26 1.64 -12.37
CA ILE A 3 14.04 2.44 -12.68
C ILE A 3 12.80 2.06 -11.85
N TYR A 4 12.58 0.78 -11.57
CA TYR A 4 11.40 0.35 -10.79
C TYR A 4 11.54 0.67 -9.29
N MET A 5 12.75 0.95 -8.78
CA MET A 5 12.97 1.39 -7.40
C MET A 5 12.86 2.91 -7.26
N VAL A 6 13.12 3.68 -8.33
CA VAL A 6 13.05 5.15 -8.28
C VAL A 6 11.60 5.66 -8.35
N PHE A 7 10.74 4.96 -9.09
CA PHE A 7 9.34 5.36 -9.26
C PHE A 7 8.56 5.41 -7.92
N PRO A 8 8.64 4.42 -7.01
CA PRO A 8 7.98 4.47 -5.71
C PRO A 8 8.51 5.56 -4.76
N ILE A 9 9.78 5.97 -4.88
CA ILE A 9 10.38 7.03 -4.05
C ILE A 9 9.71 8.37 -4.32
N CYS A 10 9.53 8.70 -5.61
CA CYS A 10 8.88 9.93 -6.03
C CYS A 10 7.38 9.91 -5.72
N THR A 11 6.73 8.74 -5.78
CA THR A 11 5.29 8.61 -5.50
C THR A 11 4.97 8.55 -4.00
N GLY A 12 5.88 8.05 -3.15
CA GLY A 12 5.72 7.94 -1.70
C GLY A 12 5.17 9.19 -0.99
N PRO A 13 5.75 10.40 -1.16
CA PRO A 13 5.23 11.61 -0.51
C PRO A 13 3.82 11.98 -1.01
N ILE A 14 3.52 11.73 -2.28
CA ILE A 14 2.20 12.01 -2.88
C ILE A 14 1.15 11.05 -2.32
N THR A 15 1.51 9.77 -2.18
CA THR A 15 0.62 8.75 -1.60
C THR A 15 0.35 9.00 -0.12
N PHE A 16 1.28 9.60 0.63
CA PHE A 16 1.09 9.93 2.05
C PHE A 16 0.11 11.10 2.28
N LEU A 17 0.16 12.09 1.39
CA LEU A 17 -0.74 13.25 1.45
C LEU A 17 -2.20 12.88 1.15
N THR A 18 -2.44 11.83 0.35
CA THR A 18 -3.78 11.44 -0.10
C THR A 18 -4.72 11.05 1.05
N PRO A 19 -4.39 10.09 1.93
CA PRO A 19 -5.26 9.76 3.07
C PRO A 19 -5.33 10.89 4.10
N LEU A 20 -4.26 11.69 4.26
CA LEU A 20 -4.30 12.85 5.17
C LEU A 20 -5.36 13.86 4.72
N VAL A 21 -5.36 14.24 3.44
CA VAL A 21 -6.35 15.17 2.88
C VAL A 21 -7.76 14.57 2.91
N MET A 22 -7.90 13.26 2.69
CA MET A 22 -9.19 12.57 2.79
C MET A 22 -9.75 12.57 4.22
N VAL A 23 -8.92 12.43 5.25
CA VAL A 23 -9.35 12.46 6.66
C VAL A 23 -9.73 13.87 7.11
N GLN A 24 -9.03 14.90 6.64
CA GLN A 24 -9.31 16.30 6.99
C GLN A 24 -10.62 16.81 6.36
N THR A 25 -11.05 16.23 5.24
CA THR A 25 -12.25 16.66 4.52
C THR A 25 -13.52 15.97 5.05
N LYS A 26 -14.18 16.56 6.06
CA LYS A 26 -15.41 16.01 6.69
C LYS A 26 -16.58 15.71 5.72
N LYS A 27 -16.55 16.21 4.48
CA LYS A 27 -17.61 16.04 3.46
C LYS A 27 -17.68 14.65 2.82
N LEU A 28 -16.68 13.79 2.97
CA LEU A 28 -16.61 12.50 2.26
C LEU A 28 -17.00 11.27 3.11
N ARG A 29 -17.82 11.41 4.15
CA ARG A 29 -18.21 10.28 5.03
C ARG A 29 -19.22 9.28 4.44
N GLN A 30 -19.33 9.26 3.11
CA GLN A 30 -20.15 8.31 2.38
C GLN A 30 -19.43 6.96 2.31
N PRO A 31 -20.16 5.83 2.34
CA PRO A 31 -19.58 4.48 2.27
C PRO A 31 -18.49 4.27 1.19
N PRO A 32 -18.58 4.84 -0.04
CA PRO A 32 -17.60 4.56 -1.09
C PRO A 32 -16.23 5.22 -0.83
N ASN A 33 -16.20 6.34 -0.12
CA ASN A 33 -14.95 7.06 0.16
C ASN A 33 -14.15 6.42 1.29
N PHE A 34 -14.80 5.69 2.20
CA PHE A 34 -14.13 4.95 3.26
C PHE A 34 -13.33 3.76 2.70
N ILE A 35 -13.87 3.10 1.67
CA ILE A 35 -13.21 2.02 0.94
C ILE A 35 -11.96 2.56 0.21
N LEU A 36 -12.07 3.73 -0.42
CA LEU A 36 -10.96 4.38 -1.11
C LEU A 36 -9.79 4.70 -0.16
N VAL A 37 -10.09 5.13 1.08
CA VAL A 37 -9.09 5.38 2.12
C VAL A 37 -8.40 4.10 2.56
N SER A 38 -9.15 3.00 2.71
CA SER A 38 -8.57 1.68 3.05
C SER A 38 -7.62 1.19 1.94
N LEU A 39 -7.99 1.42 0.67
CA LEU A 39 -7.15 1.13 -0.49
C LEU A 39 -5.86 1.97 -0.50
N ALA A 40 -5.98 3.27 -0.22
CA ALA A 40 -4.84 4.17 -0.14
C ALA A 40 -3.87 3.77 0.99
N MET A 41 -4.40 3.36 2.15
CA MET A 41 -3.58 2.84 3.25
C MET A 41 -2.90 1.52 2.88
N ALA A 42 -3.59 0.61 2.20
CA ALA A 42 -2.98 -0.61 1.68
C ALA A 42 -1.82 -0.29 0.70
N GLY A 43 -1.97 0.74 -0.14
CA GLY A 43 -0.91 1.26 -1.01
C GLY A 43 0.29 1.83 -0.25
N LEU A 44 0.06 2.58 0.83
CA LEU A 44 1.13 3.13 1.67
C LEU A 44 1.95 2.06 2.38
N ILE A 45 1.31 1.00 2.87
CA ILE A 45 2.00 -0.13 3.48
C ILE A 45 2.95 -0.80 2.46
N LEU A 46 2.71 -0.67 1.14
CA LEU A 46 3.55 -1.27 0.10
C LEU A 46 4.84 -0.50 0.00
N VAL A 47 4.69 0.81 -0.13
CA VAL A 47 5.80 1.74 -0.29
C VAL A 47 6.61 1.84 1.00
N TYR A 48 6.04 1.63 2.19
CA TYR A 48 6.83 1.65 3.41
C TYR A 48 7.53 0.32 3.68
N PHE A 49 6.81 -0.80 3.72
CA PHE A 49 7.41 -2.08 4.13
C PHE A 49 8.20 -2.77 3.02
N VAL A 50 7.65 -2.88 1.81
CA VAL A 50 8.30 -3.62 0.71
C VAL A 50 9.50 -2.85 0.19
N PHE A 51 9.37 -1.53 0.09
CA PHE A 51 10.46 -0.69 -0.39
C PHE A 51 11.64 -0.64 0.59
N THR A 52 11.40 -0.50 1.90
CA THR A 52 12.47 -0.48 2.90
C THR A 52 13.24 -1.80 2.92
N VAL A 53 12.57 -2.94 2.79
CA VAL A 53 13.25 -4.24 2.72
C VAL A 53 14.04 -4.40 1.41
N SER A 54 13.49 -3.93 0.30
CA SER A 54 14.17 -3.97 -1.00
C SER A 54 15.42 -3.07 -1.04
N ILE A 55 15.34 -1.85 -0.48
CA ILE A 55 16.50 -0.97 -0.30
C ILE A 55 17.53 -1.62 0.61
N TYR A 56 17.10 -2.18 1.75
CA TYR A 56 18.01 -2.82 2.68
C TYR A 56 18.77 -3.98 2.02
N SER A 57 18.08 -4.76 1.19
CA SER A 57 18.67 -5.85 0.42
C SER A 57 19.67 -5.37 -0.62
N CYS A 58 19.47 -4.20 -1.22
CA CYS A 58 20.39 -3.61 -2.20
C CYS A 58 21.62 -2.92 -1.55
N LEU A 59 21.48 -2.28 -0.39
CA LEU A 59 22.58 -1.56 0.27
C LEU A 59 23.62 -2.49 0.89
N MET A 60 23.22 -3.66 1.36
CA MET A 60 24.09 -4.59 2.07
C MET A 60 24.76 -5.64 1.16
N ALA A 61 24.64 -5.51 -0.17
CA ALA A 61 25.23 -6.37 -1.22
C ALA A 61 24.92 -7.88 -1.13
N HIS A 62 24.26 -8.35 -0.08
CA HIS A 62 23.76 -9.70 0.16
C HIS A 62 22.60 -9.61 1.16
N PHE A 63 21.66 -10.56 1.10
CA PHE A 63 20.51 -10.73 2.01
C PHE A 63 20.94 -10.91 3.49
N ALA A 64 21.46 -9.87 4.13
CA ALA A 64 21.99 -9.94 5.49
C ALA A 64 20.88 -10.04 6.56
N LEU A 65 19.62 -9.74 6.22
CA LEU A 65 18.47 -9.94 7.13
C LEU A 65 17.97 -11.38 7.18
N GLY A 66 18.57 -12.30 6.43
CA GLY A 66 18.20 -13.71 6.43
C GLY A 66 16.77 -13.96 5.94
N GLN A 67 16.28 -15.17 6.23
CA GLN A 67 14.97 -15.68 5.80
C GLN A 67 13.78 -14.86 6.33
N MET A 68 13.98 -14.15 7.44
CA MET A 68 12.98 -13.32 8.11
C MET A 68 12.47 -12.20 7.21
N SER A 69 13.34 -11.45 6.52
CA SER A 69 12.91 -10.33 5.67
C SER A 69 12.09 -10.82 4.48
N CYS A 70 12.48 -11.95 3.88
CA CYS A 70 11.76 -12.58 2.78
C CYS A 70 10.35 -13.02 3.21
N THR A 71 10.21 -13.64 4.39
CA THR A 71 8.90 -14.01 4.93
C THR A 71 8.02 -12.80 5.25
N ILE A 72 8.60 -11.71 5.74
CA ILE A 72 7.86 -10.48 6.06
C ILE A 72 7.40 -9.77 4.78
N GLU A 73 8.24 -9.70 3.74
CA GLU A 73 7.84 -9.16 2.44
C GLU A 73 6.68 -9.94 1.84
N GLY A 74 6.79 -11.28 1.82
CA GLY A 74 5.72 -12.14 1.32
C GLY A 74 4.42 -11.95 2.09
N PHE A 75 4.47 -11.99 3.43
CA PHE A 75 3.29 -11.84 4.28
C PHE A 75 2.64 -10.46 4.11
N THR A 76 3.43 -9.39 4.07
CA THR A 76 2.93 -8.02 3.89
C THR A 76 2.33 -7.82 2.50
N ALA A 77 2.90 -8.45 1.47
CA ALA A 77 2.33 -8.44 0.13
C ALA A 77 0.97 -9.17 0.08
N THR A 78 0.85 -10.33 0.71
CA THR A 78 -0.40 -11.10 0.75
C THR A 78 -1.50 -10.40 1.52
N LEU A 79 -1.20 -9.87 2.72
CA LEU A 79 -2.17 -9.13 3.53
C LEU A 79 -2.75 -7.93 2.77
N ARG A 80 -1.90 -7.17 2.08
CA ARG A 80 -2.33 -6.07 1.23
C ARG A 80 -3.26 -6.53 0.11
N GLY A 81 -2.91 -7.64 -0.55
CA GLY A 81 -3.72 -8.23 -1.61
C GLY A 81 -5.10 -8.65 -1.10
N GLN A 82 -5.17 -9.27 0.08
CA GLN A 82 -6.44 -9.63 0.70
C GLN A 82 -7.30 -8.41 1.02
N VAL A 83 -6.72 -7.38 1.66
CA VAL A 83 -7.45 -6.13 1.98
C VAL A 83 -7.92 -5.42 0.71
N PHE A 84 -7.10 -5.40 -0.34
CA PHE A 84 -7.44 -4.82 -1.64
C PHE A 84 -8.61 -5.56 -2.31
N LEU A 85 -8.57 -6.89 -2.34
CA LEU A 85 -9.64 -7.71 -2.92
C LEU A 85 -10.95 -7.56 -2.14
N TRP A 86 -10.90 -7.62 -0.81
CA TRP A 86 -12.10 -7.39 0.02
C TRP A 86 -12.71 -6.02 -0.23
N SER A 87 -11.89 -4.98 -0.34
CA SER A 87 -12.33 -3.61 -0.65
C SER A 87 -12.98 -3.52 -2.03
N LEU A 88 -12.42 -4.18 -3.05
CA LEU A 88 -12.99 -4.22 -4.40
C LEU A 88 -14.33 -4.96 -4.45
N VAL A 89 -14.47 -6.08 -3.73
CA VAL A 89 -15.72 -6.83 -3.69
C VAL A 89 -16.84 -5.98 -3.07
N VAL A 90 -16.58 -5.31 -1.96
CA VAL A 90 -17.57 -4.43 -1.32
C VAL A 90 -17.96 -3.27 -2.24
N LEU A 91 -16.97 -2.67 -2.92
CA LEU A 91 -17.22 -1.59 -3.89
C LEU A 91 -18.09 -2.06 -5.08
N ALA A 92 -17.86 -3.28 -5.57
CA ALA A 92 -18.64 -3.85 -6.66
C ALA A 92 -20.10 -4.11 -6.24
N ILE A 93 -20.33 -4.54 -5.00
CA ILE A 93 -21.67 -4.75 -4.45
C ILE A 93 -22.40 -3.40 -4.30
N GLU A 94 -21.74 -2.38 -3.77
CA GLU A 94 -22.34 -1.06 -3.58
C GLU A 94 -22.77 -0.46 -4.93
N LYS A 95 -21.94 -0.61 -5.97
CA LYS A 95 -22.25 -0.17 -7.33
C LYS A 95 -23.29 -1.03 -8.07
N TYR A 96 -23.58 -2.24 -7.59
CA TYR A 96 -24.62 -3.10 -8.17
C TYR A 96 -26.02 -2.79 -7.61
N ILE A 97 -26.08 -2.40 -6.33
CA ILE A 97 -27.33 -2.09 -5.63
C ILE A 97 -27.86 -0.69 -5.97
N VAL A 98 -26.95 0.26 -6.26
CA VAL A 98 -27.26 1.62 -6.73
C VAL A 98 -27.51 1.61 -8.23
#